data_AF-A0A660PN42-F1
#
_entry.id   AF-A0A660PN42-F1
#
_cell.length_a   1.000
_cell.length_b   1.000
_cell.length_c   1.000
_cell.angle_alpha   90.00
_cell.angle_beta   90.00
_cell.angle_gamma   90.00
#
_symmetry.space_group_name_H-M   'P 1'
#
loop_
_entity.id
_entity.type
_entity.pdbx_description
1 polymer ?
#
loop_
_entity_poly.entity_id
_entity_poly.type
_entity_poly.pdbx_seq_one_letter_code
_entity_poly.pdbx_strand_id
1 'polypeptide(L)'
;MSNLNLYSVNWQDGMLITQRHLMDQEKYFEELVRWHALNTGYGYGLISKSFTGKATLNLNLTVNGDRLRVEVSRCQALTPGGHYIEINDALNNPPHAEGQVGDSSIIVYVGIDPKNKDAVGDADPDEELPRLPYRVNRYLLFLGEPPNLPEENYIPVAELNVSGGEVSISNDYYPPCVTISASEHLMQKAGDFRNRLENLLSLASRAFMAMASDTSLSGEKTNLQTAYREMMSLFVYNLASMLDDFAAGRRMMHPLKLIINIKKLFRVLSSLLNMQPGLKDYLNERYFSKERKSEIGRFLALMDGFLLSEYNHLDIRSQIKVIDEIFEELRGLMGFLAQTKRDQLGDQAVATDTLTYRSRTYRLAEYGSYKVENIGGLNYVMIEISKALPISDTVILMSKDLFGDAGWASMQVRLGLNDARGLGETDPVDIDTTSYANKVALHPQDMLQSQSVRRVTLIFRGAGETDKFSSLGKTDLIIYTL
;
A
#
# COMPACT_ATOMS: atom_id res chain seq x y z
N MET A 1 5.06 -31.95 -9.67
CA MET A 1 5.47 -31.84 -11.08
C MET A 1 5.52 -33.24 -11.67
N SER A 2 4.59 -33.57 -12.55
CA SER A 2 4.72 -34.76 -13.40
C SER A 2 6.01 -34.66 -14.23
N ASN A 3 6.78 -35.75 -14.34
CA ASN A 3 7.95 -35.76 -15.21
C ASN A 3 7.52 -35.48 -16.67
N LEU A 4 8.06 -34.42 -17.26
CA LEU A 4 7.87 -34.12 -18.69
C LEU A 4 8.51 -35.23 -19.53
N ASN A 5 7.84 -35.65 -20.60
CA ASN A 5 8.37 -36.66 -21.52
C ASN A 5 8.88 -36.00 -22.81
N LEU A 6 10.18 -35.75 -22.87
CA LEU A 6 10.86 -35.09 -23.99
C LEU A 6 11.57 -36.08 -24.93
N TYR A 7 10.94 -37.24 -25.19
CA TYR A 7 11.44 -38.20 -26.17
C TYR A 7 10.75 -38.02 -27.53
N SER A 8 11.51 -37.67 -28.57
CA SER A 8 11.03 -37.65 -29.95
C SER A 8 11.08 -39.05 -30.57
N VAL A 9 10.37 -39.24 -31.69
CA VAL A 9 10.45 -40.50 -32.46
C VAL A 9 11.83 -40.61 -33.11
N ASN A 10 12.44 -41.79 -32.99
CA ASN A 10 13.69 -42.12 -33.65
C ASN A 10 13.40 -42.63 -35.07
N TRP A 11 13.48 -41.74 -36.07
CA TRP A 11 13.22 -42.07 -37.47
C TRP A 11 14.41 -42.77 -38.12
N GLN A 12 14.16 -43.89 -38.79
CA GLN A 12 15.17 -44.69 -39.50
C GLN A 12 14.70 -45.01 -40.91
N ASP A 13 15.65 -45.12 -41.84
CA ASP A 13 15.33 -45.51 -43.22
C ASP A 13 14.73 -46.92 -43.27
N GLY A 14 13.74 -47.12 -44.14
CA GLY A 14 12.98 -48.37 -44.25
C GLY A 14 11.96 -48.64 -43.13
N MET A 15 11.75 -47.71 -42.19
CA MET A 15 10.77 -47.86 -41.10
C MET A 15 9.33 -47.74 -41.59
N LEU A 16 8.47 -48.69 -41.22
CA LEU A 16 7.03 -48.63 -41.50
C LEU A 16 6.34 -47.61 -40.58
N ILE A 17 5.70 -46.60 -41.17
CA ILE A 17 5.02 -45.53 -40.44
C ILE A 17 3.64 -46.03 -39.95
N THR A 18 3.34 -45.76 -38.69
CA THR A 18 2.05 -46.09 -38.06
C THR A 18 1.50 -44.85 -37.36
N GLN A 19 0.20 -44.86 -37.07
CA GLN A 19 -0.44 -43.80 -36.27
C GLN A 19 0.29 -43.54 -34.95
N ARG A 20 0.85 -44.58 -34.32
CA ARG A 20 1.58 -44.45 -33.05
C ARG A 20 2.79 -43.53 -33.17
N HIS A 21 3.57 -43.62 -34.25
CA HIS A 21 4.73 -42.73 -34.46
C HIS A 21 4.29 -41.27 -34.55
N LEU A 22 3.18 -40.98 -35.24
CA LEU A 22 2.65 -39.63 -35.34
C LEU A 22 2.15 -39.11 -33.97
N MET A 23 1.44 -39.94 -33.20
CA MET A 23 0.96 -39.59 -31.86
C MET A 23 2.10 -39.38 -30.86
N ASP A 24 3.13 -40.22 -30.89
CA ASP A 24 4.30 -40.08 -30.01
C ASP A 24 5.08 -38.80 -30.35
N GLN A 25 5.20 -38.47 -31.65
CA GLN A 25 5.83 -37.23 -32.10
C GLN A 25 4.99 -35.98 -31.75
N GLU A 26 3.67 -36.04 -31.87
CA GLU A 26 2.74 -35.00 -31.42
C GLU A 26 2.92 -34.73 -29.93
N LYS A 27 2.94 -35.80 -29.11
CA LYS A 27 3.15 -35.71 -27.67
C LYS A 27 4.49 -35.06 -27.32
N TYR A 28 5.57 -35.41 -28.00
CA TYR A 28 6.87 -34.76 -27.82
C TYR A 28 6.79 -33.24 -28.02
N PHE A 29 6.12 -32.78 -29.08
CA PHE A 29 5.96 -31.36 -29.33
C PHE A 29 5.11 -30.67 -28.25
N GLU A 30 4.03 -31.30 -27.79
CA GLU A 30 3.21 -30.77 -26.71
C GLU A 30 3.99 -30.65 -25.39
N GLU A 31 4.76 -31.67 -25.04
CA GLU A 31 5.62 -31.68 -23.84
C GLU A 31 6.75 -30.64 -23.95
N LEU A 32 7.34 -30.44 -25.14
CA LEU A 32 8.35 -29.42 -25.37
C LEU A 32 7.79 -28.00 -25.23
N VAL A 33 6.60 -27.74 -25.78
CA VAL A 33 5.90 -26.47 -25.60
C VAL A 33 5.58 -26.25 -24.12
N ARG A 34 5.13 -27.30 -23.42
CA ARG A 34 4.83 -27.27 -22.00
C ARG A 34 6.08 -26.97 -21.16
N TRP A 35 7.23 -27.55 -21.50
CA TRP A 35 8.52 -27.25 -20.88
C TRP A 35 8.87 -25.76 -20.98
N HIS A 36 8.71 -25.16 -22.16
CA HIS A 36 8.94 -23.73 -22.35
C HIS A 36 7.96 -22.85 -21.59
N ALA A 37 6.69 -23.28 -21.44
CA ALA A 37 5.67 -22.58 -20.68
C ALA A 37 5.92 -22.58 -19.16
N LEU A 38 6.52 -23.65 -18.63
CA LEU A 38 6.78 -23.82 -17.19
C LEU A 38 7.95 -22.99 -16.64
N ASN A 39 8.77 -22.36 -17.49
CA ASN A 39 10.00 -21.65 -17.08
C ASN A 39 9.73 -20.32 -16.33
N THR A 40 8.48 -19.97 -16.06
CA THR A 40 8.09 -18.74 -15.37
C THR A 40 7.15 -19.10 -14.23
N GLY A 41 7.56 -18.93 -12.98
CA GLY A 41 6.81 -19.41 -11.80
C GLY A 41 5.36 -18.95 -11.70
N TYR A 42 5.03 -17.80 -12.31
CA TYR A 42 3.66 -17.28 -12.42
C TYR A 42 3.20 -17.08 -13.86
N GLY A 43 3.88 -17.63 -14.88
CA GLY A 43 3.53 -17.38 -16.28
C GLY A 43 2.33 -18.17 -16.78
N TYR A 44 1.30 -18.34 -15.95
CA TYR A 44 0.06 -19.01 -16.29
C TYR A 44 -1.13 -18.04 -16.13
N GLY A 45 -2.34 -18.51 -16.43
CA GLY A 45 -3.57 -17.73 -16.40
C GLY A 45 -4.03 -17.27 -17.78
N LEU A 46 -4.91 -16.28 -17.82
CA LEU A 46 -5.42 -15.69 -19.04
C LEU A 46 -4.30 -15.05 -19.87
N ILE A 47 -4.35 -15.21 -21.20
CA ILE A 47 -3.35 -14.67 -22.12
C ILE A 47 -3.99 -14.10 -23.38
N SER A 48 -3.69 -12.84 -23.71
CA SER A 48 -4.18 -12.23 -24.95
C SER A 48 -3.24 -12.54 -26.11
N LYS A 49 -3.59 -13.55 -26.93
CA LYS A 49 -2.84 -13.87 -28.17
C LYS A 49 -3.56 -13.41 -29.44
N SER A 50 -4.82 -13.00 -29.35
CA SER A 50 -5.60 -12.60 -30.52
C SER A 50 -5.20 -11.23 -31.06
N PHE A 51 -4.97 -11.14 -32.37
CA PHE A 51 -4.75 -9.87 -33.06
C PHE A 51 -6.04 -9.08 -33.32
N THR A 52 -7.19 -9.74 -33.16
CA THR A 52 -8.53 -9.25 -33.54
C THR A 52 -9.13 -8.26 -32.53
N GLY A 53 -8.52 -8.09 -31.35
CA GLY A 53 -9.05 -7.24 -30.28
C GLY A 53 -10.22 -7.85 -29.50
N LYS A 54 -10.67 -9.06 -29.83
CA LYS A 54 -11.65 -9.81 -29.03
C LYS A 54 -11.12 -10.05 -27.61
N ALA A 55 -12.02 -10.01 -26.62
CA ALA A 55 -11.72 -10.32 -25.23
C ALA A 55 -11.10 -11.72 -25.07
N THR A 56 -10.24 -11.88 -24.06
CA THR A 56 -9.57 -13.16 -23.78
C THR A 56 -10.54 -14.21 -23.24
N LEU A 57 -11.52 -13.76 -22.45
CA LEU A 57 -12.55 -14.58 -21.80
C LEU A 57 -13.92 -14.01 -22.15
N ASN A 58 -14.87 -14.88 -22.49
CA ASN A 58 -16.27 -14.54 -22.63
C ASN A 58 -17.15 -15.64 -22.01
N LEU A 59 -18.04 -15.24 -21.11
CA LEU A 59 -18.93 -16.13 -20.37
C LEU A 59 -20.38 -15.78 -20.70
N ASN A 60 -21.17 -16.79 -21.04
CA ASN A 60 -22.61 -16.69 -21.18
C ASN A 60 -23.26 -17.23 -19.89
N LEU A 61 -24.04 -16.38 -19.21
CA LEU A 61 -24.75 -16.73 -17.99
C LEU A 61 -26.24 -16.87 -18.30
N THR A 62 -26.83 -18.01 -17.94
CA THR A 62 -28.28 -18.24 -18.05
C THR A 62 -28.83 -18.66 -16.70
N VAL A 63 -29.82 -17.93 -16.19
CA VAL A 63 -30.48 -18.21 -14.91
C VAL A 63 -31.93 -18.62 -15.18
N ASN A 64 -32.35 -19.74 -14.59
CA ASN A 64 -33.74 -20.22 -14.63
C ASN A 64 -34.17 -20.71 -13.24
N GLY A 65 -34.91 -19.88 -12.52
CA GLY A 65 -35.25 -20.14 -11.12
C GLY A 65 -34.00 -20.14 -10.25
N ASP A 66 -33.76 -21.24 -9.54
CA ASP A 66 -32.56 -21.48 -8.72
C ASP A 66 -31.40 -22.10 -9.52
N ARG A 67 -31.57 -22.37 -10.82
CA ARG A 67 -30.54 -22.99 -11.65
C ARG A 67 -29.75 -21.95 -12.41
N LEU A 68 -28.42 -22.01 -12.26
CA LEU A 68 -27.45 -21.23 -13.02
C LEU A 68 -26.77 -22.16 -14.02
N ARG A 69 -26.73 -21.75 -15.28
CA ARG A 69 -25.88 -22.34 -16.32
C ARG A 69 -24.84 -21.32 -16.75
N VAL A 70 -23.59 -21.71 -16.70
CA VAL A 70 -22.45 -20.92 -17.19
C VAL A 70 -21.87 -21.64 -18.39
N GLU A 71 -21.60 -20.91 -19.46
CA GLU A 71 -20.96 -21.43 -20.67
C GLU A 71 -19.79 -20.52 -21.06
N VAL A 72 -18.67 -21.13 -21.46
CA VAL A 72 -17.50 -20.41 -21.94
C VAL A 72 -17.52 -20.39 -23.47
N SER A 73 -17.87 -19.25 -24.06
CA SER A 73 -17.83 -19.08 -25.52
C SER A 73 -16.42 -18.74 -26.01
N ARG A 74 -15.60 -18.14 -25.15
CA ARG A 74 -14.20 -17.82 -25.46
C ARG A 74 -13.32 -17.88 -24.23
N CYS A 75 -12.14 -18.47 -24.36
CA CYS A 75 -11.10 -18.47 -23.32
C CYS A 75 -9.74 -18.75 -23.94
N GLN A 76 -8.79 -17.82 -23.79
CA GLN A 76 -7.38 -18.07 -24.12
C GLN A 76 -6.56 -18.04 -22.83
N ALA A 77 -5.98 -19.17 -22.46
CA ALA A 77 -5.28 -19.30 -21.20
C ALA A 77 -4.17 -20.35 -21.22
N LEU A 78 -3.35 -20.32 -20.18
CA LEU A 78 -2.33 -21.31 -19.89
C LEU A 78 -2.56 -21.82 -18.46
N THR A 79 -2.58 -23.14 -18.25
CA THR A 79 -2.70 -23.70 -16.89
C THR A 79 -1.35 -23.65 -16.17
N PRO A 80 -1.30 -23.83 -14.84
CA PRO A 80 -0.03 -23.88 -14.10
C PRO A 80 0.89 -25.02 -14.57
N GLY A 81 0.31 -26.11 -15.10
CA GLY A 81 1.02 -27.22 -15.73
C GLY A 81 1.58 -26.90 -17.12
N GLY A 82 1.28 -25.73 -17.68
CA GLY A 82 1.72 -25.31 -19.01
C GLY A 82 0.83 -25.82 -20.16
N HIS A 83 -0.38 -26.30 -19.87
CA HIS A 83 -1.35 -26.68 -20.91
C HIS A 83 -2.06 -25.45 -21.45
N TYR A 84 -2.16 -25.32 -22.77
CA TYR A 84 -2.90 -24.22 -23.39
C TYR A 84 -4.41 -24.54 -23.44
N ILE A 85 -5.22 -23.52 -23.21
CA ILE A 85 -6.66 -23.52 -23.37
C ILE A 85 -6.99 -22.51 -24.47
N GLU A 86 -7.64 -22.97 -25.54
CA GLU A 86 -8.11 -22.14 -26.65
C GLU A 86 -9.57 -22.52 -26.95
N ILE A 87 -10.48 -21.87 -26.24
CA ILE A 87 -11.92 -21.95 -26.49
C ILE A 87 -12.30 -20.78 -27.40
N ASN A 88 -12.96 -21.07 -28.51
CA ASN A 88 -13.43 -20.09 -29.47
C ASN A 88 -14.74 -20.56 -30.16
N ASP A 89 -15.31 -19.67 -30.96
CA ASP A 89 -16.59 -19.84 -31.65
C ASP A 89 -16.65 -21.06 -32.60
N ALA A 90 -15.50 -21.69 -32.95
CA ALA A 90 -15.46 -22.88 -33.80
C ALA A 90 -15.74 -24.19 -33.03
N LEU A 91 -15.90 -24.13 -31.71
CA LEU A 91 -16.31 -25.27 -30.90
C LEU A 91 -17.83 -25.46 -31.00
N ASN A 92 -18.24 -26.52 -31.68
CA ASN A 92 -19.66 -26.90 -31.83
C ASN A 92 -20.38 -27.13 -30.49
N ASN A 93 -19.64 -27.46 -29.42
CA ASN A 93 -20.18 -27.64 -28.08
C ASN A 93 -19.27 -26.95 -27.05
N PRO A 94 -19.54 -25.68 -26.71
CA PRO A 94 -18.73 -24.95 -25.73
C PRO A 94 -18.83 -25.59 -24.33
N PRO A 95 -17.74 -25.57 -23.54
CA PRO A 95 -17.76 -26.07 -22.18
C PRO A 95 -18.78 -25.30 -21.33
N HIS A 96 -19.64 -26.04 -20.63
CA HIS A 96 -20.64 -25.47 -19.74
C HIS A 96 -20.71 -26.26 -18.43
N ALA A 97 -21.23 -25.59 -17.41
CA ALA A 97 -21.47 -26.15 -16.09
C ALA A 97 -22.79 -25.60 -15.55
N GLU A 98 -23.47 -26.42 -14.77
CA GLU A 98 -24.71 -26.06 -14.09
C GLU A 98 -24.49 -26.09 -12.58
N GLY A 99 -25.10 -25.14 -11.88
CA GLY A 99 -25.03 -24.99 -10.44
C GLY A 99 -26.30 -24.36 -9.90
N GLN A 100 -26.35 -24.19 -8.57
CA GLN A 100 -27.45 -23.50 -7.90
C GLN A 100 -27.08 -22.06 -7.58
N VAL A 101 -28.06 -21.16 -7.72
CA VAL A 101 -28.00 -19.77 -7.28
C VAL A 101 -28.15 -19.76 -5.76
N GLY A 102 -27.07 -19.46 -5.04
CA GLY A 102 -27.06 -19.30 -3.58
C GLY A 102 -26.76 -17.86 -3.14
N ASP A 103 -26.64 -17.62 -1.84
CA ASP A 103 -26.37 -16.28 -1.30
C ASP A 103 -24.87 -15.88 -1.32
N SER A 104 -24.00 -16.76 -1.85
CA SER A 104 -22.55 -16.57 -1.88
C SER A 104 -22.03 -16.33 -3.30
N SER A 105 -20.83 -15.73 -3.41
CA SER A 105 -20.13 -15.66 -4.68
C SER A 105 -19.72 -17.06 -5.17
N ILE A 106 -19.63 -17.23 -6.49
CA ILE A 106 -19.33 -18.51 -7.15
C ILE A 106 -18.08 -18.33 -8.01
N ILE A 107 -17.03 -19.11 -7.77
CA ILE A 107 -15.82 -19.11 -8.61
C ILE A 107 -16.05 -20.00 -9.82
N VAL A 108 -15.60 -19.54 -11.00
CA VAL A 108 -15.65 -20.28 -12.26
C VAL A 108 -14.24 -20.80 -12.57
N TYR A 109 -14.10 -22.11 -12.71
CA TYR A 109 -12.84 -22.75 -13.09
C TYR A 109 -12.92 -23.35 -14.49
N VAL A 110 -11.89 -23.11 -15.29
CA VAL A 110 -11.69 -23.81 -16.57
C VAL A 110 -10.58 -24.83 -16.39
N GLY A 111 -10.89 -26.08 -16.67
CA GLY A 111 -9.97 -27.21 -16.61
C GLY A 111 -9.70 -27.81 -17.98
N ILE A 112 -8.61 -28.56 -18.06
CA ILE A 112 -8.24 -29.38 -19.22
C ILE A 112 -8.11 -30.84 -18.80
N ASP A 113 -8.60 -31.75 -19.63
CA ASP A 113 -8.24 -33.17 -19.56
C ASP A 113 -7.16 -33.46 -20.61
N PRO A 114 -5.87 -33.51 -20.24
CA PRO A 114 -4.79 -33.66 -21.21
C PRO A 114 -4.72 -35.06 -21.83
N LYS A 115 -5.48 -36.04 -21.32
CA LYS A 115 -5.50 -37.41 -21.86
C LYS A 115 -6.50 -37.57 -22.99
N ASN A 116 -7.50 -36.69 -23.06
CA ASN A 116 -8.60 -36.79 -24.00
C ASN A 116 -8.65 -35.55 -24.89
N LYS A 117 -8.89 -35.77 -26.19
CA LYS A 117 -9.10 -34.70 -27.17
C LYS A 117 -10.40 -34.94 -27.91
N ASP A 118 -11.18 -33.88 -28.10
CA ASP A 118 -12.45 -33.92 -28.81
C ASP A 118 -12.23 -33.57 -30.29
N ALA A 119 -13.02 -34.18 -31.18
CA ALA A 119 -12.95 -33.93 -32.62
C ALA A 119 -13.77 -32.67 -32.96
N VAL A 120 -13.23 -31.80 -33.81
CA VAL A 120 -13.81 -30.49 -34.13
C VAL A 120 -13.55 -30.08 -35.60
N GLY A 121 -14.20 -28.99 -36.03
CA GLY A 121 -14.20 -28.52 -37.42
C GLY A 121 -15.46 -28.95 -38.15
N ASP A 122 -15.63 -28.48 -39.38
CA ASP A 122 -16.71 -28.89 -40.27
C ASP A 122 -16.26 -30.12 -41.07
N ALA A 123 -17.17 -31.09 -41.24
CA ALA A 123 -16.89 -32.24 -42.08
C ALA A 123 -16.71 -31.80 -43.54
N ASP A 124 -15.65 -32.29 -44.18
CA ASP A 124 -15.40 -32.03 -45.59
C ASP A 124 -16.39 -32.87 -46.43
N PRO A 125 -17.28 -32.24 -47.23
CA PRO A 125 -18.24 -32.98 -48.04
C PRO A 125 -17.59 -33.84 -49.13
N ASP A 126 -16.31 -33.59 -49.47
CA ASP A 126 -15.57 -34.35 -50.48
C ASP A 126 -14.81 -35.56 -49.87
N GLU A 127 -14.75 -35.70 -48.55
CA GLU A 127 -14.18 -36.90 -47.91
C GLU A 127 -15.14 -38.10 -48.05
N GLU A 128 -14.61 -39.26 -48.50
CA GLU A 128 -15.40 -40.50 -48.66
C GLU A 128 -16.07 -40.96 -47.36
N LEU A 129 -15.45 -40.66 -46.21
CA LEU A 129 -15.99 -40.94 -44.88
C LEU A 129 -16.13 -39.62 -44.11
N PRO A 130 -17.36 -39.10 -43.95
CA PRO A 130 -17.59 -37.87 -43.22
C PRO A 130 -17.05 -37.95 -41.79
N ARG A 131 -16.08 -37.10 -41.47
CA ARG A 131 -15.48 -36.97 -40.14
C ARG A 131 -15.14 -35.53 -39.85
N LEU A 132 -14.93 -35.23 -38.57
CA LEU A 132 -14.41 -33.93 -38.17
C LEU A 132 -12.88 -33.92 -38.36
N PRO A 133 -12.32 -32.90 -39.04
CA PRO A 133 -10.93 -32.93 -39.52
C PRO A 133 -9.89 -32.66 -38.43
N TYR A 134 -10.26 -31.99 -37.33
CA TYR A 134 -9.33 -31.50 -36.32
C TYR A 134 -9.61 -32.07 -34.93
N ARG A 135 -8.66 -31.89 -34.01
CA ARG A 135 -8.80 -32.26 -32.60
C ARG A 135 -8.33 -31.12 -31.70
N VAL A 136 -8.98 -30.96 -30.56
CA VAL A 136 -8.60 -30.03 -29.50
C VAL A 136 -8.61 -30.75 -28.17
N ASN A 137 -7.89 -30.23 -27.18
CA ASN A 137 -7.97 -30.75 -25.82
C ASN A 137 -9.41 -30.68 -25.29
N ARG A 138 -9.80 -31.69 -24.51
CA ARG A 138 -11.10 -31.65 -23.83
C ARG A 138 -11.07 -30.61 -22.73
N TYR A 139 -11.95 -29.63 -22.83
CA TYR A 139 -12.11 -28.56 -21.85
C TYR A 139 -13.29 -28.84 -20.92
N LEU A 140 -13.12 -28.50 -19.66
CA LEU A 140 -14.09 -28.75 -18.60
C LEU A 140 -14.38 -27.43 -17.86
N LEU A 141 -15.64 -27.23 -17.46
CA LEU A 141 -16.05 -26.07 -16.68
C LEU A 141 -16.55 -26.53 -15.31
N PHE A 142 -16.20 -25.79 -14.25
CA PHE A 142 -16.64 -26.08 -12.89
C PHE A 142 -17.04 -24.79 -12.18
N LEU A 143 -17.99 -24.91 -11.25
CA LEU A 143 -18.55 -23.80 -10.48
C LEU A 143 -18.41 -24.07 -8.98
N GLY A 144 -18.04 -23.05 -8.21
CA GLY A 144 -18.00 -23.09 -6.76
C GLY A 144 -16.65 -23.58 -6.24
N GLU A 145 -16.60 -24.83 -5.78
CA GLU A 145 -15.38 -25.42 -5.20
C GLU A 145 -14.32 -25.75 -6.27
N PRO A 146 -13.03 -25.79 -5.88
CA PRO A 146 -11.97 -26.26 -6.77
C PRO A 146 -12.29 -27.64 -7.35
N PRO A 147 -12.04 -27.84 -8.66
CA PRO A 147 -12.37 -29.11 -9.31
C PRO A 147 -11.50 -30.26 -8.78
N ASN A 148 -12.05 -31.48 -8.80
CA ASN A 148 -11.29 -32.70 -8.53
C ASN A 148 -10.39 -33.08 -9.73
N LEU A 149 -9.46 -32.20 -10.04
CA LEU A 149 -8.43 -32.33 -11.06
C LEU A 149 -7.09 -31.95 -10.43
N PRO A 150 -5.95 -32.41 -10.98
CA PRO A 150 -4.65 -31.87 -10.58
C PRO A 150 -4.63 -30.33 -10.72
N GLU A 151 -4.11 -29.62 -9.72
CA GLU A 151 -4.03 -28.14 -9.70
C GLU A 151 -3.32 -27.55 -10.93
N GLU A 152 -2.42 -28.32 -11.51
CA GLU A 152 -1.70 -27.98 -12.74
C GLU A 152 -2.58 -27.97 -14.01
N ASN A 153 -3.81 -28.49 -13.94
CA ASN A 153 -4.72 -28.68 -15.08
C ASN A 153 -5.94 -27.76 -15.07
N TYR A 154 -6.05 -26.82 -14.13
CA TYR A 154 -7.16 -25.87 -14.13
C TYR A 154 -6.72 -24.49 -13.67
N ILE A 155 -7.56 -23.49 -13.98
CA ILE A 155 -7.39 -22.12 -13.52
C ILE A 155 -8.75 -21.51 -13.13
N PRO A 156 -8.82 -20.70 -12.08
CA PRO A 156 -9.97 -19.83 -11.86
C PRO A 156 -9.95 -18.69 -12.88
N VAL A 157 -11.08 -18.41 -13.54
CA VAL A 157 -11.16 -17.42 -14.62
C VAL A 157 -12.10 -16.26 -14.31
N ALA A 158 -13.07 -16.48 -13.41
CA ALA A 158 -14.02 -15.46 -12.99
C ALA A 158 -14.57 -15.76 -11.59
N GLU A 159 -15.13 -14.74 -10.95
CA GLU A 159 -16.02 -14.86 -9.80
C GLU A 159 -17.37 -14.27 -10.21
N LEU A 160 -18.46 -14.92 -9.83
CA LEU A 160 -19.81 -14.45 -10.05
C LEU A 160 -20.38 -13.91 -8.73
N ASN A 161 -20.97 -12.72 -8.79
CA ASN A 161 -21.75 -12.14 -7.71
C ASN A 161 -23.19 -12.60 -7.86
N VAL A 162 -23.76 -13.09 -6.76
CA VAL A 162 -25.16 -13.49 -6.68
C VAL A 162 -25.86 -12.59 -5.68
N SER A 163 -26.90 -11.87 -6.12
CA SER A 163 -27.67 -10.97 -5.26
C SER A 163 -29.13 -10.96 -5.70
N GLY A 164 -30.04 -11.35 -4.81
CA GLY A 164 -31.48 -11.28 -5.06
C GLY A 164 -31.96 -12.09 -6.28
N GLY A 165 -31.27 -13.17 -6.64
CA GLY A 165 -31.57 -13.99 -7.82
C GLY A 165 -30.94 -13.49 -9.13
N GLU A 166 -30.27 -12.34 -9.13
CA GLU A 166 -29.46 -11.87 -10.25
C GLU A 166 -28.02 -12.40 -10.11
N VAL A 167 -27.44 -12.82 -11.23
CA VAL A 167 -26.05 -13.31 -11.32
C VAL A 167 -25.28 -12.43 -12.30
N SER A 168 -24.15 -11.89 -11.85
CA SER A 168 -23.26 -11.04 -12.66
C SER A 168 -21.80 -11.40 -12.43
N ILE A 169 -20.92 -11.04 -13.38
CA ILE A 169 -19.47 -11.21 -13.20
C ILE A 169 -18.96 -10.15 -12.22
N SER A 170 -18.12 -10.56 -11.28
CA SER A 170 -17.53 -9.69 -10.27
C SER A 170 -16.45 -8.79 -10.87
N ASN A 171 -16.71 -7.48 -10.90
CA ASN A 171 -15.76 -6.47 -11.37
C ASN A 171 -14.52 -6.32 -10.46
N ASP A 172 -14.62 -6.77 -9.22
CA ASP A 172 -13.52 -6.72 -8.25
C ASP A 172 -12.66 -7.99 -8.30
N TYR A 173 -12.99 -8.96 -9.14
CA TYR A 173 -12.21 -10.18 -9.32
C TYR A 173 -11.16 -10.00 -10.42
N TYR A 174 -9.92 -10.33 -10.09
CA TYR A 174 -8.78 -10.26 -11.00
C TYR A 174 -8.23 -11.67 -11.19
N PRO A 175 -8.53 -12.35 -12.32
CA PRO A 175 -8.03 -13.70 -12.56
C PRO A 175 -6.50 -13.73 -12.67
N PRO A 176 -5.87 -14.90 -12.46
CA PRO A 176 -4.50 -15.12 -12.90
C PRO A 176 -4.38 -14.78 -14.39
N CYS A 177 -3.37 -13.98 -14.74
CA CYS A 177 -3.12 -13.51 -16.11
C CYS A 177 -1.62 -13.48 -16.39
N VAL A 178 -1.21 -13.90 -17.58
CA VAL A 178 0.18 -13.78 -18.05
C VAL A 178 0.53 -12.32 -18.39
N THR A 179 -0.45 -11.56 -18.87
CA THR A 179 -0.33 -10.13 -19.16
C THR A 179 -1.52 -9.39 -18.56
N ILE A 180 -1.30 -8.17 -18.07
CA ILE A 180 -2.38 -7.31 -17.55
C ILE A 180 -3.50 -7.11 -18.59
N SER A 181 -3.13 -6.99 -19.86
CA SER A 181 -4.07 -6.83 -20.98
C SER A 181 -5.00 -8.02 -21.23
N ALA A 182 -4.76 -9.18 -20.59
CA ALA A 182 -5.62 -10.34 -20.74
C ALA A 182 -6.96 -10.20 -19.99
N SER A 183 -7.01 -9.34 -18.98
CA SER A 183 -8.21 -8.99 -18.22
C SER A 183 -8.52 -7.50 -18.39
N GLU A 184 -9.73 -7.17 -18.83
CA GLU A 184 -10.15 -5.79 -19.04
C GLU A 184 -10.17 -4.98 -17.72
N HIS A 185 -10.69 -5.58 -16.65
CA HIS A 185 -10.71 -4.94 -15.33
C HIS A 185 -9.31 -4.70 -14.78
N LEU A 186 -8.39 -5.66 -14.94
CA LEU A 186 -7.01 -5.48 -14.48
C LEU A 186 -6.28 -4.42 -15.32
N MET A 187 -6.54 -4.36 -16.62
CA MET A 187 -6.01 -3.33 -17.51
C MET A 187 -6.52 -1.94 -17.13
N GLN A 188 -7.82 -1.80 -16.87
CA GLN A 188 -8.40 -0.56 -16.37
C GLN A 188 -7.76 -0.14 -15.05
N LYS A 189 -7.63 -1.08 -14.11
CA LYS A 189 -7.02 -0.80 -12.81
C LYS A 189 -5.55 -0.38 -12.90
N ALA A 190 -4.79 -0.98 -13.82
CA ALA A 190 -3.42 -0.53 -14.11
C ALA A 190 -3.39 0.91 -14.69
N GLY A 191 -4.35 1.26 -15.53
CA GLY A 191 -4.56 2.63 -16.01
C GLY A 191 -4.89 3.61 -14.88
N ASP A 192 -5.77 3.21 -13.95
CA ASP A 192 -6.10 4.01 -12.77
C ASP A 192 -4.88 4.24 -11.88
N PHE A 193 -4.03 3.22 -11.67
CA PHE A 193 -2.78 3.39 -10.94
C PHE A 193 -1.83 4.36 -11.63
N ARG A 194 -1.71 4.28 -12.96
CA ARG A 194 -0.92 5.26 -13.72
C ARG A 194 -1.43 6.69 -13.50
N ASN A 195 -2.74 6.91 -13.61
CA ASN A 195 -3.36 8.22 -13.39
C ASN A 195 -3.12 8.74 -11.96
N ARG A 196 -3.18 7.85 -10.96
CA ARG A 196 -2.86 8.18 -9.56
C ARG A 196 -1.39 8.56 -9.40
N LEU A 197 -0.47 7.87 -10.06
CA LEU A 197 0.96 8.21 -10.06
C LEU A 197 1.22 9.57 -10.71
N GLU A 198 0.56 9.89 -11.82
CA GLU A 198 0.66 11.21 -12.47
C GLU A 198 0.14 12.33 -11.55
N ASN A 199 -0.98 12.09 -10.84
CA ASN A 199 -1.49 13.02 -9.84
C ASN A 199 -0.50 13.20 -8.67
N LEU A 200 0.05 12.10 -8.15
CA LEU A 200 1.07 12.16 -7.10
C LEU A 200 2.32 12.92 -7.55
N LEU A 201 2.78 12.72 -8.79
CA LEU A 201 3.89 13.47 -9.35
C LEU A 201 3.57 14.97 -9.41
N SER A 202 2.36 15.34 -9.82
CA SER A 202 1.92 16.74 -9.82
C SER A 202 1.89 17.34 -8.41
N LEU A 203 1.34 16.62 -7.42
CA LEU A 203 1.30 17.05 -6.03
C LEU A 203 2.71 17.20 -5.44
N ALA A 204 3.56 16.18 -5.59
CA ALA A 204 4.94 16.18 -5.12
C ALA A 204 5.78 17.29 -5.80
N SER A 205 5.54 17.56 -7.09
CA SER A 205 6.22 18.66 -7.79
C SER A 205 5.81 20.02 -7.24
N ARG A 206 4.52 20.23 -6.95
CA ARG A 206 4.05 21.46 -6.28
C ARG A 206 4.63 21.59 -4.87
N ALA A 207 4.65 20.50 -4.12
CA ALA A 207 5.26 20.43 -2.79
C ALA A 207 6.74 20.83 -2.83
N PHE A 208 7.50 20.32 -3.80
CA PHE A 208 8.89 20.72 -4.03
C PHE A 208 9.02 22.21 -4.39
N MET A 209 8.22 22.70 -5.34
CA MET A 209 8.28 24.08 -5.82
C MET A 209 7.94 25.11 -4.73
N ALA A 210 7.01 24.77 -3.82
CA ALA A 210 6.67 25.62 -2.67
C ALA A 210 7.88 25.94 -1.77
N MET A 211 8.90 25.07 -1.75
CA MET A 211 10.15 25.29 -1.02
C MET A 211 11.32 25.79 -1.88
N ALA A 212 11.19 25.69 -3.21
CA ALA A 212 12.21 26.12 -4.16
C ALA A 212 12.07 27.61 -4.56
N SER A 213 10.87 28.20 -4.43
CA SER A 213 10.67 29.62 -4.74
C SER A 213 11.43 30.50 -3.73
N ASP A 214 12.59 30.99 -4.16
CA ASP A 214 13.44 31.93 -3.44
C ASP A 214 12.84 33.35 -3.51
N THR A 215 11.63 33.52 -2.97
CA THR A 215 11.08 34.85 -2.74
C THR A 215 11.55 35.32 -1.36
N SER A 216 12.76 35.89 -1.35
CA SER A 216 13.17 36.96 -0.43
C SER A 216 12.80 36.79 1.04
N LEU A 217 13.70 36.18 1.82
CA LEU A 217 14.04 36.61 3.18
C LEU A 217 15.37 35.93 3.54
N SER A 218 16.37 36.75 3.83
CA SER A 218 17.74 36.43 4.24
C SER A 218 17.78 35.76 5.62
N GLY A 219 17.10 34.63 5.79
CA GLY A 219 17.13 33.79 6.99
C GLY A 219 17.82 32.46 6.73
N GLU A 220 18.49 31.91 7.73
CA GLU A 220 19.06 30.56 7.68
C GLU A 220 17.97 29.53 7.33
N LYS A 221 18.33 28.56 6.47
CA LYS A 221 17.42 27.45 6.14
C LYS A 221 17.39 26.50 7.32
N THR A 222 16.19 26.19 7.81
CA THR A 222 16.04 25.24 8.91
C THR A 222 16.39 23.82 8.46
N ASN A 223 16.72 22.95 9.42
CA ASN A 223 16.96 21.54 9.14
C ASN A 223 15.72 20.88 8.51
N LEU A 224 14.52 21.25 8.97
CA LEU A 224 13.26 20.71 8.46
C LEU A 224 12.97 21.16 7.01
N GLN A 225 13.22 22.42 6.67
CA GLN A 225 13.10 22.90 5.28
C GLN A 225 14.05 22.15 4.34
N THR A 226 15.26 21.86 4.80
CA THR A 226 16.25 21.12 4.02
C THR A 226 15.83 19.66 3.84
N ALA A 227 15.42 18.98 4.91
CA ALA A 227 14.90 17.62 4.91
C ALA A 227 13.68 17.46 3.99
N TYR A 228 12.72 18.38 4.08
CA TYR A 228 11.54 18.41 3.24
C TYR A 228 11.92 18.54 1.76
N ARG A 229 12.79 19.50 1.41
CA ARG A 229 13.17 19.75 0.01
C ARG A 229 13.90 18.54 -0.58
N GLU A 230 14.80 17.93 0.19
CA GLU A 230 15.53 16.73 -0.23
C GLU A 230 14.59 15.54 -0.45
N MET A 231 13.69 15.27 0.51
CA MET A 231 12.68 14.22 0.40
C MET A 231 11.84 14.41 -0.87
N MET A 232 11.30 15.61 -1.10
CA MET A 232 10.45 15.89 -2.26
C MET A 232 11.23 15.77 -3.58
N SER A 233 12.48 16.23 -3.63
CA SER A 233 13.33 16.10 -4.82
C SER A 233 13.53 14.62 -5.21
N LEU A 234 13.93 13.79 -4.25
CA LEU A 234 14.16 12.36 -4.47
C LEU A 234 12.87 11.63 -4.84
N PHE A 235 11.75 11.99 -4.20
CA PHE A 235 10.45 11.38 -4.47
C PHE A 235 9.91 11.74 -5.86
N VAL A 236 10.00 13.01 -6.27
CA VAL A 236 9.64 13.48 -7.62
C VAL A 236 10.48 12.77 -8.68
N TYR A 237 11.79 12.68 -8.48
CA TYR A 237 12.68 11.97 -9.40
C TYR A 237 12.27 10.49 -9.56
N ASN A 238 11.97 9.82 -8.45
CA ASN A 238 11.56 8.41 -8.49
C ASN A 238 10.20 8.23 -9.18
N LEU A 239 9.21 9.06 -8.87
CA LEU A 239 7.89 9.02 -9.52
C LEU A 239 8.01 9.23 -11.04
N ALA A 240 8.77 10.25 -11.47
CA ALA A 240 8.99 10.53 -12.88
C ALA A 240 9.65 9.35 -13.61
N SER A 241 10.63 8.69 -12.99
CA SER A 241 11.31 7.52 -13.57
C SER A 241 10.43 6.26 -13.71
N MET A 242 9.32 6.17 -12.96
CA MET A 242 8.48 4.98 -12.89
C MET A 242 7.27 5.04 -13.83
N LEU A 243 6.83 6.23 -14.25
CA LEU A 243 5.58 6.38 -15.02
C LEU A 243 5.55 5.57 -16.33
N ASP A 244 6.69 5.49 -17.02
CA ASP A 244 6.79 4.77 -18.30
C ASP A 244 6.82 3.25 -18.12
N ASP A 245 7.09 2.74 -16.91
CA ASP A 245 6.94 1.32 -16.62
C ASP A 245 5.48 0.86 -16.72
N PHE A 246 4.51 1.80 -16.62
CA PHE A 246 3.08 1.55 -16.77
C PHE A 246 2.60 1.77 -18.22
N ALA A 247 3.47 1.61 -19.22
CA ALA A 247 3.13 1.78 -20.63
C ALA A 247 1.90 0.94 -21.04
N ALA A 248 0.98 1.57 -21.76
CA ALA A 248 -0.24 0.95 -22.27
C ALA A 248 0.03 0.14 -23.55
N GLY A 249 -0.72 -0.94 -23.76
CA GLY A 249 -0.77 -1.66 -25.03
C GLY A 249 -0.77 -3.20 -24.91
N ARG A 250 -0.61 -3.88 -26.06
CA ARG A 250 -0.74 -5.34 -26.14
C ARG A 250 0.38 -6.12 -25.44
N ARG A 251 1.52 -5.48 -25.18
CA ARG A 251 2.67 -6.06 -24.45
C ARG A 251 2.80 -5.48 -23.04
N MET A 252 1.66 -5.23 -22.39
CA MET A 252 1.66 -4.86 -20.98
C MET A 252 2.32 -5.95 -20.15
N MET A 253 2.94 -5.51 -19.06
CA MET A 253 3.68 -6.37 -18.16
C MET A 253 2.80 -7.44 -17.50
N HIS A 254 3.45 -8.45 -16.94
CA HIS A 254 2.82 -9.43 -16.05
C HIS A 254 2.34 -8.74 -14.74
N PRO A 255 1.21 -9.15 -14.12
CA PRO A 255 0.71 -8.50 -12.90
C PRO A 255 1.72 -8.49 -11.73
N LEU A 256 2.52 -9.55 -11.56
CA LEU A 256 3.69 -9.54 -10.64
C LEU A 256 4.57 -8.29 -10.81
N LYS A 257 4.87 -7.90 -12.06
CA LYS A 257 5.75 -6.77 -12.34
C LYS A 257 5.08 -5.44 -11.94
N LEU A 258 3.77 -5.32 -12.16
CA LEU A 258 2.97 -4.17 -11.69
C LEU A 258 3.07 -4.03 -10.17
N ILE A 259 2.82 -5.11 -9.44
CA ILE A 259 2.91 -5.14 -7.97
C ILE A 259 4.33 -4.79 -7.51
N ILE A 260 5.37 -5.37 -8.14
CA ILE A 260 6.77 -5.07 -7.81
C ILE A 260 7.10 -3.59 -8.04
N ASN A 261 6.62 -3.00 -9.13
CA ASN A 261 6.87 -1.57 -9.41
C ASN A 261 6.22 -0.69 -8.35
N ILE A 262 5.00 -0.99 -7.92
CA ILE A 262 4.33 -0.26 -6.82
C ILE A 262 5.07 -0.47 -5.49
N LYS A 263 5.53 -1.70 -5.20
CA LYS A 263 6.37 -1.99 -4.02
C LYS A 263 7.67 -1.19 -4.01
N LYS A 264 8.29 -0.93 -5.17
CA LYS A 264 9.49 -0.09 -5.24
C LYS A 264 9.18 1.34 -4.81
N LEU A 265 8.07 1.93 -5.28
CA LEU A 265 7.66 3.27 -4.89
C LEU A 265 7.45 3.38 -3.38
N PHE A 266 6.69 2.44 -2.81
CA PHE A 266 6.40 2.42 -1.37
C PHE A 266 7.67 2.20 -0.54
N ARG A 267 8.60 1.37 -1.02
CA ARG A 267 9.91 1.21 -0.37
C ARG A 267 10.74 2.50 -0.40
N VAL A 268 10.73 3.24 -1.50
CA VAL A 268 11.39 4.56 -1.58
C VAL A 268 10.77 5.53 -0.58
N LEU A 269 9.44 5.64 -0.55
CA LEU A 269 8.74 6.51 0.40
C LEU A 269 9.06 6.15 1.85
N SER A 270 8.97 4.87 2.22
CA SER A 270 9.28 4.38 3.57
C SER A 270 10.71 4.74 3.97
N SER A 271 11.68 4.48 3.10
CA SER A 271 13.09 4.83 3.33
C SER A 271 13.28 6.33 3.51
N LEU A 272 12.68 7.15 2.64
CA LEU A 272 12.79 8.60 2.73
C LEU A 272 12.22 9.16 4.04
N LEU A 273 11.08 8.66 4.50
CA LEU A 273 10.48 9.05 5.79
C LEU A 273 11.37 8.63 6.97
N ASN A 274 11.97 7.44 6.93
CA ASN A 274 12.83 6.94 8.00
C ASN A 274 14.20 7.65 8.05
N MET A 275 14.69 8.15 6.91
CA MET A 275 15.92 8.96 6.84
C MET A 275 15.73 10.39 7.37
N GLN A 276 14.49 10.86 7.54
CA GLN A 276 14.18 12.23 7.97
C GLN A 276 13.28 12.25 9.23
N PRO A 277 13.79 11.88 10.43
CA PRO A 277 12.98 11.76 11.64
C PRO A 277 12.22 13.05 12.01
N GLY A 278 12.87 14.21 11.92
CA GLY A 278 12.21 15.48 12.24
C GLY A 278 11.04 15.81 11.29
N LEU A 279 11.14 15.42 10.01
CA LEU A 279 10.04 15.56 9.07
C LEU A 279 8.94 14.54 9.37
N LYS A 280 9.30 13.30 9.68
CA LYS A 280 8.36 12.25 10.09
C LYS A 280 7.53 12.67 11.31
N ASP A 281 8.16 13.27 12.32
CA ASP A 281 7.49 13.77 13.52
C ASP A 281 6.57 14.96 13.21
N TYR A 282 7.03 15.88 12.37
CA TYR A 282 6.20 16.98 11.87
C TYR A 282 4.93 16.47 11.16
N LEU A 283 5.08 15.48 10.27
CA LEU A 283 3.95 14.86 9.56
C LEU A 283 3.01 14.13 10.51
N ASN A 284 3.55 13.45 11.51
CA ASN A 284 2.75 12.77 12.52
C ASN A 284 1.88 13.77 13.30
N GLU A 285 2.46 14.88 13.74
CA GLU A 285 1.76 15.91 14.50
C GLU A 285 0.75 16.67 13.63
N ARG A 286 1.17 17.14 12.45
CA ARG A 286 0.39 18.10 11.65
C ARG A 286 -0.63 17.45 10.73
N TYR A 287 -0.30 16.33 10.10
CA TYR A 287 -1.18 15.66 9.16
C TYR A 287 -1.91 14.49 9.81
N PHE A 288 -1.18 13.50 10.33
CA PHE A 288 -1.80 12.28 10.83
C PHE A 288 -2.66 12.54 12.08
N SER A 289 -2.12 13.21 13.10
CA SER A 289 -2.84 13.42 14.36
C SER A 289 -3.98 14.43 14.19
N LYS A 290 -3.71 15.59 13.58
CA LYS A 290 -4.70 16.69 13.50
C LYS A 290 -5.72 16.52 12.37
N GLU A 291 -5.30 16.19 11.15
CA GLU A 291 -6.22 16.10 10.02
C GLU A 291 -6.86 14.72 9.90
N ARG A 292 -6.07 13.65 10.11
CA ARG A 292 -6.54 12.27 9.92
C ARG A 292 -7.03 11.59 11.20
N LYS A 293 -6.80 12.19 12.39
CA LYS A 293 -7.06 11.55 13.70
C LYS A 293 -6.46 10.14 13.78
N SER A 294 -5.23 10.01 13.29
CA SER A 294 -4.48 8.77 13.13
C SER A 294 -3.02 9.00 13.50
N GLU A 295 -2.19 7.97 13.36
CA GLU A 295 -0.76 8.02 13.64
C GLU A 295 0.04 7.56 12.42
N ILE A 296 1.18 8.19 12.18
CA ILE A 296 2.08 7.84 11.07
C ILE A 296 2.55 6.38 11.17
N GLY A 297 2.69 5.87 12.40
CA GLY A 297 3.09 4.48 12.66
C GLY A 297 2.11 3.47 12.06
N ARG A 298 0.80 3.76 12.06
CA ARG A 298 -0.21 2.89 11.45
C ARG A 298 -0.08 2.85 9.93
N PHE A 299 0.19 4.00 9.30
CA PHE A 299 0.42 4.07 7.87
C PHE A 299 1.70 3.33 7.45
N LEU A 300 2.80 3.52 8.21
CA LEU A 300 4.05 2.79 7.97
C LEU A 300 3.88 1.28 8.17
N ALA A 301 3.15 0.85 9.20
CA ALA A 301 2.87 -0.57 9.44
C ALA A 301 2.05 -1.21 8.31
N LEU A 302 1.05 -0.51 7.77
CA LEU A 302 0.29 -0.96 6.60
C LEU A 302 1.21 -1.13 5.38
N MET A 303 2.06 -0.14 5.14
CA MET A 303 3.02 -0.17 4.03
C MET A 303 4.06 -1.29 4.21
N ASP A 304 4.63 -1.46 5.39
CA ASP A 304 5.61 -2.51 5.68
C ASP A 304 4.98 -3.92 5.55
N GLY A 305 3.74 -4.10 6.03
CA GLY A 305 2.98 -5.33 5.83
C GLY A 305 2.81 -5.67 4.35
N PHE A 306 2.47 -4.68 3.52
CA PHE A 306 2.42 -4.86 2.07
C PHE A 306 3.79 -5.12 1.44
N LEU A 307 4.85 -4.44 1.88
CA LEU A 307 6.19 -4.64 1.35
C LEU A 307 6.72 -6.06 1.62
N LEU A 308 6.35 -6.64 2.77
CA LEU A 308 6.70 -8.00 3.19
C LEU A 308 5.80 -9.09 2.60
N SER A 309 4.60 -8.74 2.11
CA SER A 309 3.70 -9.73 1.54
C SER A 309 4.30 -10.42 0.31
N GLU A 310 4.01 -11.70 0.12
CA GLU A 310 4.34 -12.37 -1.13
C GLU A 310 3.29 -12.08 -2.20
N TYR A 311 3.71 -12.11 -3.46
CA TYR A 311 2.75 -12.00 -4.56
C TYR A 311 1.93 -13.28 -4.64
N ASN A 312 0.61 -13.15 -4.49
CA ASN A 312 -0.33 -14.24 -4.70
C ASN A 312 -0.99 -14.10 -6.07
N HIS A 313 -0.67 -15.00 -7.00
CA HIS A 313 -1.22 -14.94 -8.36
C HIS A 313 -2.72 -15.28 -8.43
N LEU A 314 -3.20 -16.06 -7.46
CA LEU A 314 -4.60 -16.47 -7.36
C LEU A 314 -5.46 -15.43 -6.62
N ASP A 315 -4.82 -14.49 -5.90
CA ASP A 315 -5.48 -13.40 -5.17
C ASP A 315 -4.76 -12.07 -5.42
N ILE A 316 -4.95 -11.55 -6.63
CA ILE A 316 -4.48 -10.22 -7.01
C ILE A 316 -5.36 -9.13 -6.35
N ARG A 317 -6.63 -9.46 -6.06
CA ARG A 317 -7.61 -8.55 -5.42
C ARG A 317 -7.10 -8.02 -4.08
N SER A 318 -6.66 -8.89 -3.16
CA SER A 318 -6.22 -8.45 -1.83
C SER A 318 -5.05 -7.46 -1.91
N GLN A 319 -4.10 -7.71 -2.82
CA GLN A 319 -2.95 -6.83 -3.04
C GLN A 319 -3.39 -5.48 -3.62
N ILE A 320 -4.31 -5.47 -4.58
CA ILE A 320 -4.87 -4.24 -5.16
C ILE A 320 -5.58 -3.40 -4.09
N LYS A 321 -6.36 -4.01 -3.19
CA LYS A 321 -7.04 -3.30 -2.10
C LYS A 321 -6.05 -2.56 -1.19
N VAL A 322 -4.99 -3.25 -0.76
CA VAL A 322 -3.97 -2.62 0.09
C VAL A 322 -3.23 -1.50 -0.64
N ILE A 323 -2.95 -1.68 -1.94
CA ILE A 323 -2.38 -0.62 -2.78
C ILE A 323 -3.31 0.60 -2.85
N ASP A 324 -4.61 0.40 -3.04
CA ASP A 324 -5.58 1.49 -3.09
C ASP A 324 -5.63 2.28 -1.78
N GLU A 325 -5.62 1.59 -0.64
CA GLU A 325 -5.59 2.20 0.70
C GLU A 325 -4.33 3.05 0.91
N ILE A 326 -3.16 2.52 0.56
CA ILE A 326 -1.89 3.25 0.68
C ILE A 326 -1.87 4.45 -0.26
N PHE A 327 -2.34 4.31 -1.51
CA PHE A 327 -2.39 5.43 -2.45
C PHE A 327 -3.33 6.54 -1.98
N GLU A 328 -4.45 6.21 -1.33
CA GLU A 328 -5.38 7.19 -0.81
C GLU A 328 -4.74 8.05 0.29
N GLU A 329 -4.08 7.41 1.26
CA GLU A 329 -3.32 8.13 2.30
C GLU A 329 -2.17 8.95 1.71
N LEU A 330 -1.45 8.39 0.74
CA LEU A 330 -0.33 9.06 0.09
C LEU A 330 -0.79 10.29 -0.70
N ARG A 331 -1.95 10.23 -1.36
CA ARG A 331 -2.55 11.38 -2.05
C ARG A 331 -2.87 12.49 -1.05
N GLY A 332 -3.47 12.15 0.09
CA GLY A 332 -3.76 13.09 1.16
C GLY A 332 -2.48 13.73 1.72
N LEU A 333 -1.47 12.91 2.01
CA LEU A 333 -0.16 13.36 2.50
C LEU A 333 0.51 14.33 1.52
N MET A 334 0.59 13.97 0.24
CA MET A 334 1.17 14.85 -0.78
C MET A 334 0.34 16.12 -0.98
N GLY A 335 -0.99 16.04 -0.82
CA GLY A 335 -1.89 17.20 -0.81
C GLY A 335 -1.58 18.17 0.32
N PHE A 336 -1.40 17.67 1.54
CA PHE A 336 -0.99 18.45 2.70
C PHE A 336 0.38 19.12 2.47
N LEU A 337 1.37 18.37 1.97
CA LEU A 337 2.70 18.92 1.69
C LEU A 337 2.66 19.98 0.59
N ALA A 338 1.88 19.78 -0.47
CA ALA A 338 1.69 20.78 -1.53
C ALA A 338 1.09 22.11 -1.03
N GLN A 339 0.46 22.13 0.15
CA GLN A 339 -0.11 23.32 0.78
C GLN A 339 0.75 23.86 1.94
N THR A 340 1.77 23.10 2.37
CA THR A 340 2.65 23.50 3.47
C THR A 340 3.48 24.72 3.09
N LYS A 341 3.43 25.76 3.91
CA LYS A 341 4.16 27.01 3.71
C LYS A 341 5.52 26.96 4.43
N ARG A 342 6.47 27.75 3.94
CA ARG A 342 7.87 27.74 4.42
C ARG A 342 8.02 28.14 5.89
N ASP A 343 7.19 29.05 6.37
CA ASP A 343 7.10 29.49 7.76
C ASP A 343 6.62 28.39 8.72
N GLN A 344 5.81 27.44 8.22
CA GLN A 344 5.36 26.28 8.99
C GLN A 344 6.47 25.24 9.21
N LEU A 345 7.58 25.33 8.47
CA LEU A 345 8.75 24.47 8.57
C LEU A 345 9.91 25.16 9.34
N GLY A 346 9.59 26.08 10.25
CA GLY A 346 10.57 26.70 11.16
C GLY A 346 11.32 25.68 12.03
N ASP A 347 12.37 26.11 12.76
CA ASP A 347 13.13 25.20 13.62
C ASP A 347 12.19 24.50 14.61
N GLN A 348 12.09 23.19 14.48
CA GLN A 348 11.23 22.39 15.35
C GLN A 348 12.08 21.88 16.50
N ALA A 349 11.53 21.92 17.70
CA ALA A 349 12.04 21.03 18.71
C ALA A 349 11.46 19.64 18.46
N VAL A 350 12.35 18.69 18.20
CA VAL A 350 12.06 17.26 18.07
C VAL A 350 12.37 16.60 19.41
N ALA A 351 11.56 15.62 19.82
CA ALA A 351 11.83 14.84 21.02
C ALA A 351 13.04 13.91 20.77
N THR A 352 14.24 14.47 20.89
CA THR A 352 15.52 13.74 20.82
C THR A 352 16.08 13.51 22.22
N ASP A 353 17.04 12.59 22.35
CA ASP A 353 17.72 12.30 23.64
C ASP A 353 18.40 13.54 24.25
N THR A 354 18.78 14.51 23.40
CA THR A 354 19.37 15.78 23.81
C THR A 354 18.71 16.97 23.13
N LEU A 355 18.69 18.12 23.80
CA LEU A 355 18.22 19.40 23.28
C LEU A 355 19.29 20.47 23.52
N THR A 356 19.66 21.22 22.48
CA THR A 356 20.50 22.42 22.67
C THR A 356 19.59 23.65 22.76
N TYR A 357 19.65 24.36 23.89
CA TYR A 357 18.89 25.59 24.14
C TYR A 357 19.77 26.62 24.86
N ARG A 358 19.77 27.88 24.38
CA ARG A 358 20.63 28.98 24.90
C ARG A 358 22.10 28.55 25.10
N SER A 359 22.67 27.84 24.12
CA SER A 359 24.06 27.34 24.13
C SER A 359 24.41 26.30 25.20
N ARG A 360 23.40 25.64 25.80
CA ARG A 360 23.58 24.49 26.69
C ARG A 360 22.89 23.26 26.13
N THR A 361 23.44 22.09 26.41
CA THR A 361 22.88 20.80 25.99
C THR A 361 22.22 20.10 27.16
N TYR A 362 20.93 19.90 27.07
CA TYR A 362 20.11 19.21 28.06
C TYR A 362 19.82 17.78 27.60
N ARG A 363 19.53 16.88 28.53
CA ARG A 363 19.12 15.49 28.26
C ARG A 363 17.64 15.28 28.55
N LEU A 364 17.01 14.41 27.77
CA LEU A 364 15.60 14.07 27.94
C LEU A 364 15.38 13.43 29.32
N ALA A 365 14.40 13.96 30.07
CA ALA A 365 13.93 13.39 31.32
C ALA A 365 12.58 12.72 31.09
N GLU A 366 12.53 11.38 31.19
CA GLU A 366 11.29 10.63 31.06
C GLU A 366 10.34 10.91 32.23
N TYR A 367 9.07 11.15 31.92
CA TYR A 367 7.99 11.24 32.90
C TYR A 367 6.97 10.12 32.68
N GLY A 368 6.39 9.63 33.78
CA GLY A 368 5.47 8.49 33.77
C GLY A 368 4.01 8.92 33.61
N SER A 369 3.63 10.03 34.23
CA SER A 369 2.27 10.56 34.15
C SER A 369 2.26 12.06 34.44
N TYR A 370 1.16 12.72 34.12
CA TYR A 370 0.90 14.08 34.57
C TYR A 370 -0.55 14.21 35.05
N LYS A 371 -0.81 15.22 35.89
CA LYS A 371 -2.14 15.56 36.39
C LYS A 371 -2.35 17.06 36.25
N VAL A 372 -3.56 17.44 35.85
CA VAL A 372 -3.97 18.85 35.79
C VAL A 372 -4.96 19.15 36.92
N GLU A 373 -4.70 20.21 37.68
CA GLU A 373 -5.62 20.74 38.70
C GLU A 373 -5.89 22.22 38.46
N ASN A 374 -7.14 22.66 38.65
CA ASN A 374 -7.49 24.08 38.66
C ASN A 374 -7.87 24.51 40.07
N ILE A 375 -7.12 25.46 40.63
CA ILE A 375 -7.35 25.97 41.98
C ILE A 375 -7.22 27.49 41.94
N GLY A 376 -8.28 28.21 42.31
CA GLY A 376 -8.24 29.67 42.44
C GLY A 376 -7.88 30.43 41.15
N GLY A 377 -8.22 29.88 39.97
CA GLY A 377 -7.90 30.48 38.67
C GLY A 377 -6.46 30.23 38.18
N LEU A 378 -5.70 29.39 38.89
CA LEU A 378 -4.40 28.87 38.45
C LEU A 378 -4.57 27.44 37.93
N ASN A 379 -3.87 27.13 36.85
CA ASN A 379 -3.78 25.78 36.30
C ASN A 379 -2.45 25.16 36.69
N TYR A 380 -2.50 24.02 37.38
CA TYR A 380 -1.34 23.27 37.83
C TYR A 380 -1.17 22.06 36.92
N VAL A 381 -0.07 21.98 36.18
CA VAL A 381 0.34 20.80 35.44
C VAL A 381 1.45 20.12 36.24
N MET A 382 1.08 19.07 36.97
CA MET A 382 2.01 18.30 37.82
C MET A 382 2.50 17.08 37.05
N ILE A 383 3.80 16.97 36.88
CA ILE A 383 4.44 15.98 36.01
C ILE A 383 5.32 15.07 36.87
N GLU A 384 5.02 13.78 36.89
CA GLU A 384 5.74 12.78 37.69
C GLU A 384 6.90 12.20 36.87
N ILE A 385 8.13 12.49 37.28
CA ILE A 385 9.35 11.99 36.65
C ILE A 385 9.48 10.49 36.93
N SER A 386 9.74 9.68 35.89
CA SER A 386 9.75 8.21 35.98
C SER A 386 10.77 7.68 36.99
N LYS A 387 11.91 8.37 37.13
CA LYS A 387 12.97 8.05 38.09
C LYS A 387 13.49 9.34 38.72
N ALA A 388 13.55 9.38 40.04
CA ALA A 388 14.07 10.54 40.75
C ALA A 388 15.49 10.89 40.26
N LEU A 389 15.69 12.14 39.86
CA LEU A 389 16.95 12.60 39.27
C LEU A 389 17.32 14.00 39.79
N PRO A 390 18.63 14.34 39.86
CA PRO A 390 19.06 15.68 40.20
C PRO A 390 18.73 16.64 39.07
N ILE A 391 18.16 17.80 39.39
CA ILE A 391 17.90 18.88 38.42
C ILE A 391 18.70 20.09 38.89
N SER A 392 19.59 20.56 38.02
CA SER A 392 20.34 21.80 38.19
C SER A 392 19.81 22.95 37.33
N ASP A 393 19.23 22.60 36.19
CA ASP A 393 18.59 23.47 35.21
C ASP A 393 17.62 22.59 34.37
N THR A 394 16.58 23.18 33.80
CA THR A 394 15.60 22.44 32.99
C THR A 394 14.98 23.30 31.90
N VAL A 395 14.69 22.69 30.77
CA VAL A 395 13.89 23.30 29.70
C VAL A 395 12.69 22.40 29.47
N ILE A 396 11.49 22.97 29.58
CA ILE A 396 10.27 22.23 29.30
C ILE A 396 9.70 22.75 28.00
N LEU A 397 9.51 21.85 27.05
CA LEU A 397 8.91 22.18 25.78
C LEU A 397 7.43 21.82 25.83
N MET A 398 6.58 22.80 25.52
CA MET A 398 5.15 22.59 25.36
C MET A 398 4.69 22.87 23.95
N SER A 399 3.68 22.15 23.46
CA SER A 399 3.10 22.36 22.14
C SER A 399 2.61 23.80 21.99
N LYS A 400 3.16 24.51 21.00
CA LYS A 400 2.79 25.90 20.73
C LYS A 400 1.32 26.01 20.34
N ASP A 401 0.70 24.97 19.79
CA ASP A 401 -0.72 25.01 19.38
C ASP A 401 -1.72 25.00 20.54
N LEU A 402 -1.27 24.73 21.79
CA LEU A 402 -2.15 24.84 22.95
C LEU A 402 -2.73 26.26 23.06
N PHE A 403 -1.92 27.27 22.75
CA PHE A 403 -2.32 28.67 22.77
C PHE A 403 -1.67 29.44 21.63
N GLY A 404 -2.35 30.42 21.02
CA GLY A 404 -1.67 31.30 20.06
C GLY A 404 -0.51 32.07 20.71
N ASP A 405 0.37 32.68 19.91
CA ASP A 405 1.53 33.47 20.40
C ASP A 405 1.13 34.52 21.45
N ALA A 406 0.04 35.26 21.19
CA ALA A 406 -0.50 36.24 22.12
C ALA A 406 -1.01 35.60 23.43
N GLY A 407 -1.55 34.37 23.34
CA GLY A 407 -1.98 33.59 24.50
C GLY A 407 -0.77 33.26 25.39
N TRP A 408 0.25 32.62 24.82
CA TRP A 408 1.48 32.31 25.53
C TRP A 408 2.16 33.54 26.14
N ALA A 409 2.28 34.63 25.36
CA ALA A 409 2.91 35.88 25.82
C ALA A 409 2.14 36.58 26.96
N SER A 410 0.83 36.32 27.09
CA SER A 410 0.00 36.89 28.15
C SER A 410 0.00 36.06 29.44
N MET A 411 0.57 34.85 29.43
CA MET A 411 0.59 33.97 30.58
C MET A 411 1.75 34.30 31.52
N GLN A 412 1.53 34.09 32.81
CA GLN A 412 2.60 34.00 33.78
C GLN A 412 2.77 32.53 34.18
N VAL A 413 3.97 32.01 34.03
CA VAL A 413 4.31 30.63 34.36
C VAL A 413 5.32 30.62 35.50
N ARG A 414 5.12 29.71 36.45
CA ARG A 414 6.11 29.39 37.48
C ARG A 414 6.38 27.89 37.51
N LEU A 415 7.61 27.53 37.87
CA LEU A 415 8.05 26.14 38.02
C LEU A 415 8.23 25.83 39.51
N GLY A 416 7.69 24.72 39.97
CA GLY A 416 7.95 24.15 41.29
C GLY A 416 8.56 22.75 41.18
N LEU A 417 9.49 22.41 42.08
CA LEU A 417 10.02 21.06 42.20
C LEU A 417 9.38 20.34 43.41
N ASN A 418 9.07 19.06 43.24
CA ASN A 418 8.46 18.19 44.24
C ASN A 418 7.14 18.77 44.77
N ASP A 419 7.07 19.10 46.06
CA ASP A 419 5.86 19.58 46.74
C ASP A 419 5.73 21.12 46.76
N ALA A 420 6.64 21.83 46.08
CA ALA A 420 6.60 23.29 45.97
C ALA A 420 5.35 23.75 45.21
N ARG A 421 4.48 24.51 45.90
CA ARG A 421 3.20 25.00 45.36
C ARG A 421 2.96 26.51 45.56
N GLY A 422 3.78 27.18 46.38
CA GLY A 422 3.56 28.56 46.82
C GLY A 422 4.43 29.64 46.15
N LEU A 423 4.02 30.90 46.31
CA LEU A 423 4.83 32.08 46.05
C LEU A 423 6.02 32.08 47.02
N GLY A 424 7.24 31.91 46.48
CA GLY A 424 8.50 31.81 47.25
C GLY A 424 9.17 30.43 47.21
N GLU A 425 8.47 29.40 46.76
CA GLU A 425 9.01 28.03 46.57
C GLU A 425 9.13 27.65 45.08
N THR A 426 8.72 28.55 44.20
CA THR A 426 8.57 28.34 42.76
C THR A 426 9.31 29.43 42.00
N ASP A 427 9.99 29.07 40.92
CA ASP A 427 10.77 30.02 40.14
C ASP A 427 9.95 30.57 38.95
N PRO A 428 10.07 31.86 38.64
CA PRO A 428 9.47 32.41 37.44
C PRO A 428 10.01 31.72 36.20
N VAL A 429 9.18 31.57 35.17
CA VAL A 429 9.56 30.90 33.92
C VAL A 429 9.54 31.91 32.78
N ASP A 430 10.66 32.00 32.06
CA ASP A 430 10.74 32.62 30.75
C ASP A 430 9.95 31.78 29.74
N ILE A 431 9.02 32.44 29.04
CA ILE A 431 8.21 31.83 27.99
C ILE A 431 8.80 32.24 26.65
N ASP A 432 9.56 31.34 26.04
CA ASP A 432 10.18 31.55 24.74
C ASP A 432 9.34 30.91 23.63
N THR A 433 8.58 31.74 22.93
CA THR A 433 7.75 31.35 21.79
C THR A 433 8.49 31.45 20.45
N THR A 434 9.76 31.87 20.46
CA THR A 434 10.53 32.24 19.27
C THR A 434 11.57 31.23 18.86
N SER A 435 12.18 30.52 19.83
CA SER A 435 13.25 29.56 19.54
C SER A 435 12.80 28.34 18.74
N TYR A 436 11.54 27.93 18.91
CA TYR A 436 10.98 26.79 18.17
C TYR A 436 9.62 27.13 17.56
N ALA A 437 9.40 26.71 16.33
CA ALA A 437 8.17 27.00 15.59
C ALA A 437 6.96 26.18 16.07
N ASN A 438 7.18 24.96 16.60
CA ASN A 438 6.11 24.09 17.14
C ASN A 438 6.06 24.00 18.66
N LYS A 439 7.10 24.46 19.37
CA LYS A 439 7.15 24.37 20.83
C LYS A 439 7.41 25.73 21.44
N VAL A 440 6.85 25.92 22.63
CA VAL A 440 7.23 26.99 23.54
C VAL A 440 8.24 26.41 24.52
N ALA A 441 9.42 27.02 24.59
CA ALA A 441 10.41 26.69 25.59
C ALA A 441 10.11 27.45 26.87
N LEU A 442 9.81 26.68 27.92
CA LEU A 442 9.61 27.15 29.28
C LEU A 442 10.92 26.93 30.04
N HIS A 443 11.62 28.01 30.33
CA HIS A 443 12.91 27.99 31.01
C HIS A 443 12.81 28.75 32.34
N PRO A 444 13.09 28.13 33.51
CA PRO A 444 13.07 28.84 34.78
C PRO A 444 14.17 29.91 34.80
N GLN A 445 13.83 31.11 35.27
CA GLN A 445 14.74 32.25 35.32
C GLN A 445 15.87 32.03 36.32
N ASP A 446 15.52 31.44 37.47
CA ASP A 446 16.43 31.07 38.53
C ASP A 446 16.70 29.56 38.48
N MET A 447 17.93 29.17 38.81
CA MET A 447 18.33 27.76 38.81
C MET A 447 17.73 27.03 40.02
N LEU A 448 16.57 26.40 39.85
CA LEU A 448 16.01 25.47 40.82
C LEU A 448 16.93 24.25 40.96
N GLN A 449 17.82 24.27 41.95
CA GLN A 449 18.72 23.17 42.23
C GLN A 449 18.11 22.21 43.26
N SER A 450 17.92 20.94 42.87
CA SER A 450 17.51 19.88 43.78
C SER A 450 18.19 18.56 43.43
N GLN A 451 18.67 17.86 44.45
CA GLN A 451 19.39 16.59 44.31
C GLN A 451 18.48 15.40 43.98
N SER A 452 17.17 15.53 44.21
CA SER A 452 16.20 14.46 43.98
C SER A 452 14.83 15.04 43.64
N VAL A 453 14.56 15.15 42.34
CA VAL A 453 13.26 15.59 41.82
C VAL A 453 12.46 14.39 41.37
N ARG A 454 11.27 14.24 41.96
CA ARG A 454 10.25 13.24 41.57
C ARG A 454 9.09 13.87 40.81
N ARG A 455 8.81 15.14 41.06
CA ARG A 455 7.72 15.88 40.42
C ARG A 455 8.19 17.25 39.96
N VAL A 456 7.73 17.66 38.79
CA VAL A 456 7.86 19.02 38.28
C VAL A 456 6.46 19.60 38.13
N THR A 457 6.21 20.77 38.71
CA THR A 457 4.89 21.42 38.69
C THR A 457 4.98 22.73 37.92
N LEU A 458 4.28 22.82 36.79
CA LEU A 458 4.08 24.08 36.07
C LEU A 458 2.79 24.74 36.54
N ILE A 459 2.88 26.02 36.91
CA ILE A 459 1.77 26.81 37.42
C ILE A 459 1.48 27.91 36.42
N PHE A 460 0.35 27.84 35.74
CA PHE A 460 -0.08 28.80 34.74
C PHE A 460 -1.13 29.75 35.32
N ARG A 461 -0.87 31.05 35.20
CA ARG A 461 -1.84 32.12 35.43
C ARG A 461 -2.21 32.78 34.11
N GLY A 462 -3.51 32.97 33.88
CA GLY A 462 -4.02 33.64 32.67
C GLY A 462 -4.26 32.71 31.48
N ALA A 463 -4.16 31.39 31.66
CA ALA A 463 -4.31 30.42 30.55
C ALA A 463 -5.73 30.27 29.98
N GLY A 464 -6.73 30.97 30.53
CA GLY A 464 -8.11 30.91 30.05
C GLY A 464 -8.72 29.51 30.16
N GLU A 465 -8.90 28.83 29.02
CA GLU A 465 -9.52 27.51 28.88
C GLU A 465 -8.63 26.39 29.44
N THR A 466 -9.09 25.79 30.55
CA THR A 466 -8.38 24.78 31.33
C THR A 466 -8.23 23.43 30.62
N ASP A 467 -9.16 23.12 29.72
CA ASP A 467 -9.29 21.80 29.12
C ASP A 467 -8.14 21.49 28.15
N LYS A 468 -7.43 22.52 27.67
CA LYS A 468 -6.32 22.34 26.73
C LYS A 468 -5.12 21.60 27.33
N PHE A 469 -4.94 21.67 28.64
CA PHE A 469 -3.90 20.90 29.33
C PHE A 469 -4.32 19.47 29.65
N SER A 470 -5.61 19.14 29.55
CA SER A 470 -6.15 17.84 29.99
C SER A 470 -5.81 16.67 29.05
N SER A 471 -5.37 16.98 27.83
CA SER A 471 -5.10 16.00 26.78
C SER A 471 -3.73 16.20 26.11
N LEU A 472 -2.68 16.50 26.90
CA LEU A 472 -1.30 16.55 26.42
C LEU A 472 -0.82 15.14 26.07
N GLY A 473 -0.40 14.94 24.82
CA GLY A 473 0.35 13.77 24.38
C GLY A 473 1.83 13.86 24.77
N LYS A 474 2.58 12.75 24.61
CA LYS A 474 4.02 12.69 24.92
C LYS A 474 4.86 13.69 24.12
N THR A 475 4.40 14.08 22.94
CA THR A 475 5.04 15.09 22.10
C THR A 475 4.61 16.51 22.47
N ASP A 476 3.49 16.69 23.18
CA ASP A 476 2.99 18.01 23.56
C ASP A 476 3.68 18.58 24.79
N LEU A 477 4.32 17.73 25.58
CA LEU A 477 5.05 18.09 26.78
C LEU A 477 6.32 17.24 26.85
N ILE A 478 7.48 17.89 26.77
CA ILE A 478 8.79 17.24 26.83
C ILE A 478 9.64 17.95 27.87
N ILE A 479 10.28 17.20 28.76
CA ILE A 479 11.13 17.76 29.82
C ILE A 479 12.58 17.43 29.49
N TYR A 480 13.42 18.45 29.49
CA TYR A 480 14.87 18.33 29.38
C TYR A 480 15.54 18.85 30.65
N THR A 481 16.57 18.16 31.13
CA THR A 481 17.33 18.52 32.33
C THR A 481 18.82 18.55 32.02
N LEU A 482 19.55 19.47 32.65
CA LEU A 482 20.99 19.65 32.42
C LEU A 482 21.84 18.58 33.11
#